data_AF-A0A8E1V8X4-F1
#
_entry.id   AF-A0A8E1V8X4-F1
#
_cell.length_a   1.000
_cell.length_b   1.000
_cell.length_c   1.000
_cell.angle_alpha   90.00
_cell.angle_beta   90.00
_cell.angle_gamma   90.00
#
_symmetry.space_group_name_H-M   'P 1'
#
loop_
_entity.id
_entity.type
_entity.pdbx_description
1 polymer ?
#
loop_
_entity_poly.entity_id
_entity_poly.type
_entity_poly.pdbx_seq_one_letter_code
_entity_poly.pdbx_strand_id
1 'polypeptide(L)'
;MADNAPFLPENGFISAVQQGRLNNCKTKTEGDSYHLICQPPVTTLAEGMRLFFRTAVTNTGPCKLRVGDLPAYPVYDNAARELIKGTLSICQQNEVEWNATLNAWILCNHQQQVDWNDFNKRFISVSGGEITGDLTVEGSLSTEKVLRIGESELMTEGDIKGKTWGGSLQKWLINRSASLLKGDGYLIWKDPVSHLIIQGGHRSGAGDIGFHTTFPSKCLNVLITQSGKIGQSKDNSFVDNVSTQKFTLHAGKGEPSFYWLAMGY
;
A
#
# COMPACT_ATOMS: atom_id res chain seq x y z
N MET A 1 -10.75 -51.88 -37.52
CA MET A 1 -11.76 -51.80 -36.43
C MET A 1 -12.93 -52.65 -36.87
N ALA A 2 -13.63 -53.33 -35.97
CA ALA A 2 -14.74 -54.21 -36.34
C ALA A 2 -15.99 -53.36 -36.63
N ASP A 3 -16.47 -53.41 -37.87
CA ASP A 3 -17.43 -52.46 -38.47
C ASP A 3 -18.89 -52.56 -37.95
N ASN A 4 -19.18 -53.20 -36.81
CA ASN A 4 -20.56 -53.36 -36.31
C ASN A 4 -20.63 -53.73 -34.81
N ALA A 5 -19.85 -53.06 -33.94
CA ALA A 5 -20.00 -53.25 -32.50
C ALA A 5 -21.22 -52.44 -31.97
N PRO A 6 -22.31 -53.08 -31.50
CA PRO A 6 -23.59 -52.42 -31.21
C PRO A 6 -23.58 -51.48 -29.98
N PHE A 7 -22.46 -51.43 -29.25
CA PHE A 7 -22.27 -50.60 -28.06
C PHE A 7 -21.29 -49.45 -28.28
N LEU A 8 -20.69 -49.34 -29.47
CA LEU A 8 -19.83 -48.21 -29.82
C LEU A 8 -20.65 -47.23 -30.65
N PRO A 9 -20.66 -45.94 -30.30
CA PRO A 9 -21.27 -44.93 -31.16
C PRO A 9 -20.66 -45.04 -32.56
N GLU A 10 -21.47 -44.81 -33.60
CA GLU A 10 -21.04 -44.84 -35.00
C GLU A 10 -19.83 -43.91 -35.25
N ASN A 11 -19.67 -42.88 -34.40
CA ASN A 11 -18.57 -41.92 -34.39
C ASN A 11 -17.46 -42.20 -33.34
N GLY A 12 -17.42 -43.39 -32.76
CA GLY A 12 -16.40 -43.85 -31.80
C GLY A 12 -16.51 -43.26 -30.39
N PHE A 13 -15.64 -43.72 -29.47
CA PHE A 13 -15.63 -43.33 -28.05
C PHE A 13 -15.43 -41.83 -27.80
N ILE A 14 -14.70 -41.13 -28.66
CA ILE A 14 -14.37 -39.71 -28.46
C ILE A 14 -15.63 -38.83 -28.51
N SER A 15 -16.56 -39.12 -29.42
CA SER A 15 -17.83 -38.39 -29.52
C SER A 15 -18.70 -38.56 -28.26
N ALA A 16 -18.80 -39.77 -27.72
CA ALA A 16 -19.53 -40.04 -26.47
C ALA A 16 -18.87 -39.40 -25.24
N VAL A 17 -17.53 -39.35 -25.19
CA VAL A 17 -16.80 -38.67 -24.11
C VAL A 17 -17.00 -37.16 -24.15
N GLN A 18 -17.05 -36.57 -25.35
CA GLN A 18 -17.30 -35.13 -25.54
C GLN A 18 -18.73 -34.72 -25.18
N GLN A 19 -19.71 -35.62 -25.29
CA GLN A 19 -21.10 -35.37 -24.88
C GLN A 19 -21.31 -35.46 -23.36
N GLY A 20 -20.44 -36.16 -22.62
CA GLY A 20 -20.65 -36.48 -21.19
C GLY A 20 -19.67 -35.86 -20.18
N ARG A 21 -18.65 -35.11 -20.61
CA ARG A 21 -17.65 -34.50 -19.71
C ARG A 21 -17.52 -33.00 -19.92
N LEU A 22 -17.28 -32.27 -18.82
CA LEU A 22 -17.02 -30.82 -18.75
C LEU A 22 -15.96 -30.37 -19.78
N ASN A 23 -16.41 -29.97 -20.97
CA ASN A 23 -15.57 -29.34 -21.99
C ASN A 23 -15.36 -27.88 -21.61
N ASN A 24 -14.43 -27.63 -20.69
CA ASN A 24 -14.00 -26.28 -20.36
C ASN A 24 -13.10 -25.77 -21.48
N CYS A 25 -13.58 -24.79 -22.24
CA CYS A 25 -12.81 -24.21 -23.33
C CYS A 25 -12.21 -22.86 -22.92
N LYS A 26 -10.99 -22.60 -23.37
CA LYS A 26 -10.37 -21.28 -23.20
C LYS A 26 -10.89 -20.34 -24.27
N THR A 27 -11.44 -19.20 -23.85
CA THR A 27 -11.97 -18.18 -24.76
C THR A 27 -10.86 -17.23 -25.21
N LYS A 28 -10.76 -16.97 -26.51
CA LYS A 28 -10.01 -15.87 -27.12
C LYS A 28 -11.00 -14.91 -27.78
N THR A 29 -10.75 -13.61 -27.67
CA THR A 29 -11.66 -12.58 -28.17
C THR A 29 -11.35 -12.20 -29.61
N GLU A 30 -12.38 -12.10 -30.45
CA GLU A 30 -12.34 -11.57 -31.82
C GLU A 30 -13.49 -10.55 -31.99
N GLY A 31 -13.41 -9.42 -31.26
CA GLY A 31 -14.49 -8.43 -31.20
C GLY A 31 -15.71 -8.95 -30.44
N ASP A 32 -16.90 -8.82 -31.03
CA ASP A 32 -18.14 -9.42 -30.50
C ASP A 32 -18.23 -10.94 -30.74
N SER A 33 -17.25 -11.54 -31.41
CA SER A 33 -17.18 -12.98 -31.62
C SER A 33 -16.20 -13.65 -30.65
N TYR A 34 -16.52 -14.87 -30.26
CA TYR A 34 -15.75 -15.65 -29.28
C TYR A 34 -15.13 -16.86 -29.95
N HIS A 35 -13.84 -17.10 -29.70
CA HIS A 35 -13.13 -18.29 -30.17
C HIS A 35 -12.81 -19.22 -29.00
N LEU A 36 -13.41 -20.41 -28.99
CA LEU A 36 -13.21 -21.44 -27.98
C LEU A 36 -12.15 -22.43 -28.44
N ILE A 37 -11.10 -22.55 -27.63
CA ILE A 37 -10.06 -23.58 -27.78
C ILE A 37 -10.33 -24.64 -26.70
N CYS A 38 -10.90 -25.76 -27.11
CA CYS A 38 -11.27 -26.86 -26.22
C CYS A 38 -10.16 -27.93 -26.18
N GLN A 39 -10.00 -28.56 -25.01
CA GLN A 39 -9.13 -29.73 -24.83
C GLN A 39 -9.94 -30.87 -24.20
N PRO A 40 -10.16 -31.99 -24.91
CA PRO A 40 -9.65 -32.31 -26.27
C PRO A 40 -10.26 -31.42 -27.38
N PRO A 41 -9.58 -31.26 -28.54
CA PRO A 41 -10.10 -30.49 -29.65
C PRO A 41 -11.44 -31.04 -30.17
N VAL A 42 -12.38 -30.14 -30.44
CA VAL A 42 -13.65 -30.46 -31.10
C VAL A 42 -13.43 -30.44 -32.62
N THR A 43 -13.59 -31.58 -33.28
CA THR A 43 -13.35 -31.73 -34.72
C THR A 43 -14.64 -31.77 -35.55
N THR A 44 -15.78 -32.09 -34.93
CA THR A 44 -17.11 -32.10 -35.55
C THR A 44 -18.16 -31.61 -34.55
N LEU A 45 -19.22 -30.98 -35.04
CA LEU A 45 -20.37 -30.60 -34.21
C LEU A 45 -21.45 -31.67 -34.33
N ALA A 46 -21.93 -32.17 -33.19
CA ALA A 46 -23.03 -33.12 -33.11
C ALA A 46 -24.22 -32.48 -32.39
N GLU A 47 -25.44 -32.83 -32.80
CA GLU A 47 -26.67 -32.34 -32.16
C GLU A 47 -26.63 -32.53 -30.64
N GLY A 48 -27.05 -31.51 -29.89
CA GLY A 48 -27.08 -31.55 -28.44
C GLY A 48 -25.72 -31.43 -27.76
N MET A 49 -24.63 -31.16 -28.50
CA MET A 49 -23.31 -31.00 -27.91
C MET A 49 -23.23 -29.73 -27.05
N ARG A 50 -22.77 -29.88 -25.81
CA ARG A 50 -22.68 -28.78 -24.84
C ARG A 50 -21.25 -28.33 -24.59
N LEU A 51 -21.05 -27.01 -24.54
CA LEU A 51 -19.76 -26.39 -24.24
C LEU A 51 -19.91 -25.36 -23.14
N PHE A 52 -18.88 -25.29 -22.29
CA PHE A 52 -18.79 -24.33 -21.20
C PHE A 52 -17.63 -23.37 -21.46
N PHE A 53 -17.89 -22.08 -21.35
CA PHE A 53 -16.87 -21.06 -21.53
C PHE A 53 -17.10 -19.86 -20.63
N ARG A 54 -16.03 -19.09 -20.39
CA ARG A 54 -16.12 -17.81 -19.69
C ARG A 54 -16.05 -16.67 -20.70
N THR A 55 -16.98 -15.73 -20.60
CA THR A 55 -17.06 -14.58 -21.50
C THR A 55 -15.91 -13.61 -21.24
N ALA A 56 -15.09 -13.35 -22.26
CA ALA A 56 -13.93 -12.47 -22.14
C ALA A 56 -14.28 -10.98 -22.25
N VAL A 57 -15.32 -10.64 -23.01
CA VAL A 57 -15.84 -9.28 -23.20
C VAL A 57 -17.37 -9.32 -23.31
N THR A 58 -18.04 -8.30 -22.80
CA THR A 58 -19.49 -8.19 -22.90
C THR A 58 -19.92 -8.01 -24.37
N ASN A 59 -20.91 -8.76 -24.84
CA ASN A 59 -21.38 -8.65 -26.22
C ASN A 59 -22.09 -7.30 -26.45
N THR A 60 -21.82 -6.64 -27.59
CA THR A 60 -22.47 -5.38 -27.94
C THR A 60 -23.72 -5.56 -28.81
N GLY A 61 -24.00 -6.78 -29.26
CA GLY A 61 -25.14 -7.16 -30.10
C GLY A 61 -25.10 -8.66 -30.46
N PRO A 62 -25.62 -9.07 -31.63
CA PRO A 62 -25.52 -10.44 -32.11
C PRO A 62 -24.07 -10.90 -32.20
N CYS A 63 -23.78 -12.11 -31.72
CA CYS A 63 -22.42 -12.64 -31.67
C CYS A 63 -22.31 -14.01 -32.34
N LYS A 64 -21.08 -14.38 -32.70
CA LYS A 64 -20.74 -15.70 -33.22
C LYS A 64 -19.76 -16.41 -32.30
N LEU A 65 -19.86 -17.73 -32.27
CA LEU A 65 -18.98 -18.63 -31.53
C LEU A 65 -18.24 -19.53 -32.51
N ARG A 66 -16.92 -19.45 -32.49
CA ARG A 66 -16.00 -20.34 -33.20
C ARG A 66 -15.47 -21.38 -32.22
N VAL A 67 -15.43 -22.65 -32.61
CA VAL A 67 -14.90 -23.73 -31.76
C VAL A 67 -13.78 -24.44 -32.50
N GLY A 68 -12.55 -24.38 -31.97
CA GLY A 68 -11.36 -24.91 -32.63
C GLY A 68 -11.17 -24.32 -34.03
N ASP A 69 -11.01 -25.18 -35.03
CA ASP A 69 -10.83 -24.79 -36.44
C ASP A 69 -12.14 -24.80 -37.25
N LEU A 70 -13.27 -25.05 -36.61
CA LEU A 70 -14.58 -25.04 -37.26
C LEU A 70 -15.01 -23.61 -37.62
N PRO A 71 -15.98 -23.45 -38.55
CA PRO A 71 -16.57 -22.15 -38.86
C PRO A 71 -17.19 -21.49 -37.62
N ALA A 72 -17.31 -20.16 -37.65
CA ALA A 72 -18.01 -19.41 -36.62
C ALA A 72 -19.52 -19.44 -36.87
N TYR A 73 -20.28 -19.90 -35.87
CA TYR A 73 -21.74 -20.04 -35.93
C TYR A 73 -22.44 -19.01 -35.02
N PRO A 74 -23.66 -18.57 -35.34
CA PRO A 74 -24.39 -17.62 -34.50
C PRO A 74 -24.69 -18.22 -33.12
N VAL A 75 -24.78 -17.36 -32.12
CA VAL A 75 -25.29 -17.70 -30.78
C VAL A 75 -26.66 -17.06 -30.60
N TYR A 76 -27.63 -17.86 -30.18
CA TYR A 76 -29.00 -17.45 -29.91
C TYR A 76 -29.38 -17.63 -28.44
N ASP A 77 -30.43 -16.94 -28.02
CA ASP A 77 -31.07 -17.19 -26.73
C ASP A 77 -31.83 -18.53 -26.74
N ASN A 78 -32.40 -18.90 -25.59
CA ASN A 78 -33.18 -20.12 -25.44
C ASN A 78 -34.47 -20.17 -26.30
N ALA A 79 -34.89 -19.04 -26.87
CA ALA A 79 -36.03 -18.92 -27.78
C ALA A 79 -35.59 -18.81 -29.25
N ALA A 80 -34.32 -19.15 -29.55
CA ALA A 80 -33.72 -19.10 -30.88
C ALA A 80 -33.72 -17.70 -31.53
N ARG A 81 -33.61 -16.64 -30.72
CA ARG A 81 -33.46 -15.25 -31.18
C ARG A 81 -32.03 -14.76 -31.03
N GLU A 82 -31.64 -13.78 -31.85
CA GLU A 82 -30.34 -13.13 -31.72
C GLU A 82 -30.13 -12.53 -30.33
N LEU A 83 -28.92 -12.70 -29.79
CA LEU A 83 -28.57 -12.12 -28.50
C LEU A 83 -28.56 -10.59 -28.60
N ILE A 84 -29.18 -9.96 -27.60
CA ILE A 84 -29.15 -8.50 -27.44
C ILE A 84 -27.89 -8.08 -26.68
N LYS A 85 -27.53 -6.79 -26.78
CA LYS A 85 -26.41 -6.20 -26.03
C LYS A 85 -26.47 -6.56 -24.54
N GLY A 86 -25.36 -7.03 -24.00
CA GLY A 86 -25.21 -7.32 -22.57
C GLY A 86 -25.77 -8.67 -22.12
N THR A 87 -26.31 -9.50 -23.04
CA THR A 87 -26.79 -10.85 -22.69
C THR A 87 -25.65 -11.75 -22.20
N LEU A 88 -24.47 -11.62 -22.79
CA LEU A 88 -23.24 -12.24 -22.31
C LEU A 88 -22.42 -11.15 -21.60
N SER A 89 -22.31 -11.24 -20.27
CA SER A 89 -21.51 -10.30 -19.49
C SER A 89 -20.06 -10.77 -19.33
N ILE A 90 -19.12 -9.83 -19.29
CA ILE A 90 -17.71 -10.14 -18.99
C ILE A 90 -17.58 -10.97 -17.71
N CYS A 91 -16.66 -11.94 -17.73
CA CYS A 91 -16.38 -12.86 -16.64
C CYS A 91 -17.51 -13.83 -16.27
N GLN A 92 -18.66 -13.81 -16.96
CA GLN A 92 -19.75 -14.76 -16.77
C GLN A 92 -19.38 -16.13 -17.34
N GLN A 93 -19.74 -17.20 -16.62
CA GLN A 93 -19.67 -18.57 -17.13
C GLN A 93 -20.93 -18.85 -17.93
N ASN A 94 -20.78 -19.40 -19.13
CA ASN A 94 -21.86 -19.66 -20.07
C ASN A 94 -21.87 -21.10 -20.54
N GLU A 95 -23.08 -21.61 -20.75
CA GLU A 95 -23.34 -22.93 -21.30
C GLU A 95 -24.09 -22.76 -22.61
N VAL A 96 -23.57 -23.38 -23.67
CA VAL A 96 -24.21 -23.38 -25.00
C VAL A 96 -24.38 -24.81 -25.49
N GLU A 97 -25.47 -25.05 -26.21
CA GLU A 97 -25.80 -26.32 -26.85
C GLU A 97 -25.84 -26.17 -28.37
N TRP A 98 -25.26 -27.11 -29.09
CA TRP A 98 -25.29 -27.12 -30.55
C TRP A 98 -26.64 -27.61 -31.06
N ASN A 99 -27.27 -26.81 -31.93
CA ASN A 99 -28.47 -27.17 -32.66
C ASN A 99 -28.18 -27.21 -34.17
N ALA A 100 -28.11 -28.41 -34.73
CA ALA A 100 -27.81 -28.67 -36.14
C ALA A 100 -28.96 -28.23 -37.07
N THR A 101 -30.21 -28.19 -36.59
CA THR A 101 -31.35 -27.73 -37.38
C THR A 101 -31.28 -26.23 -37.65
N LEU A 102 -30.87 -25.45 -36.65
CA LEU A 102 -30.69 -24.01 -36.74
C LEU A 102 -29.28 -23.60 -37.20
N ASN A 103 -28.35 -24.56 -37.23
CA ASN A 103 -26.93 -24.33 -37.50
C ASN A 103 -26.34 -23.25 -36.57
N ALA A 104 -26.70 -23.34 -35.28
CA ALA A 104 -26.46 -22.30 -34.29
C ALA A 104 -26.20 -22.89 -32.89
N TRP A 105 -25.59 -22.07 -32.04
CA TRP A 105 -25.42 -22.33 -30.61
C TRP A 105 -26.57 -21.72 -29.83
N ILE A 106 -27.21 -22.51 -28.96
CA ILE A 106 -28.30 -22.05 -28.09
C ILE A 106 -27.75 -21.81 -26.69
N LEU A 107 -27.91 -20.60 -26.15
CA LEU A 107 -27.49 -20.25 -24.79
C LEU A 107 -28.43 -20.90 -23.77
N CYS A 108 -27.92 -21.89 -23.03
CA CYS A 108 -28.69 -22.68 -22.08
C CYS A 108 -28.91 -21.95 -20.75
N ASN A 109 -27.94 -21.12 -20.32
CA ASN A 109 -27.94 -20.49 -19.00
C ASN A 109 -28.45 -19.05 -18.99
N HIS A 110 -29.38 -18.69 -19.90
CA HIS A 110 -30.02 -17.36 -19.98
C HIS A 110 -30.61 -16.86 -18.64
N GLN A 111 -30.78 -17.73 -17.64
CA GLN A 111 -31.32 -17.43 -16.31
C GLN A 111 -30.30 -17.36 -15.17
N GLN A 112 -28.98 -17.50 -15.41
CA GLN A 112 -28.00 -17.20 -14.36
C GLN A 112 -27.85 -15.68 -14.22
N GLN A 113 -28.84 -15.05 -13.57
CA GLN A 113 -28.63 -13.73 -12.99
C GLN A 113 -27.52 -13.86 -11.95
N VAL A 114 -26.41 -13.16 -12.18
CA VAL A 114 -25.45 -12.91 -11.11
C VAL A 114 -26.21 -12.15 -10.03
N ASP A 115 -26.45 -12.80 -8.89
CA ASP A 115 -26.93 -12.11 -7.71
C ASP A 115 -25.77 -11.26 -7.20
N TRP A 116 -25.72 -10.02 -7.69
CA TRP A 116 -24.74 -9.04 -7.25
C TRP A 116 -24.81 -8.83 -5.72
N ASN A 117 -25.94 -9.12 -5.06
CA ASN A 117 -26.01 -9.07 -3.60
C ASN A 117 -25.26 -10.24 -2.94
N ASP A 118 -25.32 -11.46 -3.47
CA ASP A 118 -24.51 -12.59 -2.96
C ASP A 118 -23.02 -12.39 -3.27
N PHE A 119 -22.68 -11.89 -4.47
CA PHE A 119 -21.30 -11.56 -4.83
C PHE A 119 -20.74 -10.46 -3.91
N ASN A 120 -21.50 -9.40 -3.67
CA ASN A 120 -21.12 -8.33 -2.75
C ASN A 120 -20.99 -8.85 -1.31
N LYS A 121 -21.89 -9.73 -0.84
CA LYS A 121 -21.79 -10.36 0.49
C LYS A 121 -20.53 -11.21 0.65
N ARG A 122 -20.08 -11.90 -0.41
CA ARG A 122 -18.97 -12.85 -0.34
C ARG A 122 -17.60 -12.24 -0.63
N PHE A 123 -17.53 -11.21 -1.48
CA PHE A 123 -16.27 -10.76 -2.07
C PHE A 123 -16.01 -9.26 -1.97
N ILE A 124 -17.01 -8.44 -1.62
CA ILE A 124 -16.81 -7.01 -1.34
C ILE A 124 -16.99 -6.81 0.15
N SER A 125 -15.96 -6.30 0.82
CA SER A 125 -16.03 -5.95 2.24
C SER A 125 -17.14 -4.93 2.48
N VAL A 126 -18.30 -5.41 2.94
CA VAL A 126 -19.32 -4.60 3.61
C VAL A 126 -18.70 -3.99 4.87
N SER A 127 -19.23 -2.84 5.31
CA SER A 127 -18.78 -2.22 6.56
C SER A 127 -18.80 -3.24 7.71
N GLY A 128 -17.65 -3.48 8.35
CA GLY A 128 -17.54 -4.38 9.50
C GLY A 128 -17.13 -5.83 9.22
N GLY A 129 -16.26 -6.10 8.24
CA GLY A 129 -15.65 -7.42 8.04
C GLY A 129 -14.41 -7.66 8.91
N GLU A 130 -14.22 -8.91 9.36
CA GLU A 130 -13.00 -9.39 10.03
C GLU A 130 -12.21 -10.29 9.08
N ILE A 131 -10.90 -10.04 8.94
CA ILE A 131 -9.97 -10.91 8.22
C ILE A 131 -9.23 -11.72 9.26
N THR A 132 -9.49 -13.03 9.32
CA THR A 132 -8.88 -13.95 10.30
C THR A 132 -7.59 -14.62 9.81
N GLY A 133 -7.23 -14.41 8.54
CA GLY A 133 -5.99 -14.91 7.93
C GLY A 133 -5.01 -13.78 7.58
N ASP A 134 -3.91 -14.13 6.90
CA ASP A 134 -2.94 -13.14 6.47
C ASP A 134 -3.53 -12.17 5.43
N LEU A 135 -3.25 -10.88 5.59
CA LEU A 135 -3.59 -9.84 4.63
C LEU A 135 -2.32 -9.43 3.86
N THR A 136 -2.26 -9.77 2.57
CA THR A 136 -1.20 -9.34 1.65
C THR A 136 -1.73 -8.28 0.69
N VAL A 137 -1.06 -7.13 0.60
CA VAL A 137 -1.35 -6.06 -0.35
C VAL A 137 -0.20 -5.95 -1.34
N GLU A 138 -0.39 -6.39 -2.58
CA GLU A 138 0.65 -6.40 -3.63
C GLU A 138 0.95 -5.01 -4.23
N GLY A 139 0.27 -3.96 -3.75
CA GLY A 139 0.42 -2.58 -4.20
C GLY A 139 0.52 -1.58 -3.04
N SER A 140 0.01 -0.37 -3.26
CA SER A 140 0.02 0.68 -2.23
C SER A 140 -1.22 0.60 -1.34
N LEU A 141 -1.03 0.73 -0.03
CA LEU A 141 -2.10 0.95 0.94
C LEU A 141 -2.13 2.45 1.29
N SER A 142 -3.26 3.12 1.04
CA SER A 142 -3.51 4.49 1.48
C SER A 142 -4.82 4.57 2.25
N THR A 143 -4.84 5.38 3.31
CA THR A 143 -6.03 5.61 4.13
C THR A 143 -6.28 7.12 4.26
N GLU A 144 -7.51 7.56 4.04
CA GLU A 144 -7.90 8.97 4.28
C GLU A 144 -8.09 9.29 5.77
N LYS A 145 -8.21 8.24 6.58
CA LYS A 145 -8.42 8.30 8.02
C LYS A 145 -7.31 7.54 8.75
N VAL A 146 -7.32 7.65 10.07
CA VAL A 146 -6.44 6.94 10.99
C VAL A 146 -6.46 5.44 10.72
N LEU A 147 -5.28 4.83 10.57
CA LEU A 147 -5.12 3.38 10.51
C LEU A 147 -4.90 2.85 11.93
N ARG A 148 -5.83 2.02 12.41
CA ARG A 148 -5.77 1.40 13.74
C ARG A 148 -5.13 0.02 13.68
N ILE A 149 -4.14 -0.21 14.55
CA ILE A 149 -3.45 -1.49 14.70
C ILE A 149 -3.55 -1.88 16.18
N GLY A 150 -4.52 -2.71 16.52
CA GLY A 150 -4.88 -2.99 17.92
C GLY A 150 -5.27 -1.69 18.66
N GLU A 151 -4.58 -1.39 19.76
CA GLU A 151 -4.76 -0.15 20.53
C GLU A 151 -3.88 1.02 20.03
N SER A 152 -3.07 0.81 18.98
CA SER A 152 -2.23 1.83 18.38
C SER A 152 -2.90 2.49 17.18
N GLU A 153 -2.56 3.75 16.94
CA GLU A 153 -3.14 4.56 15.88
C GLU A 153 -2.02 5.22 15.06
N LEU A 154 -1.99 4.96 13.75
CA LEU A 154 -1.18 5.71 12.79
C LEU A 154 -2.03 6.89 12.28
N MET A 155 -1.60 8.09 12.64
CA MET A 155 -2.34 9.32 12.38
C MET A 155 -2.09 9.87 10.98
N THR A 156 -3.04 10.62 10.45
CA THR A 156 -2.94 11.26 9.12
C THR A 156 -1.80 12.27 9.02
N GLU A 157 -1.40 12.88 10.14
CA GLU A 157 -0.29 13.81 10.27
C GLU A 157 1.09 13.13 10.41
N GLY A 158 1.13 11.79 10.45
CA GLY A 158 2.37 11.01 10.55
C GLY A 158 2.83 10.67 11.97
N ASP A 159 2.11 11.09 13.02
CA ASP A 159 2.37 10.63 14.39
C ASP A 159 1.86 9.19 14.61
N ILE A 160 2.49 8.48 15.55
CA ILE A 160 2.08 7.15 15.97
C ILE A 160 1.66 7.23 17.44
N LYS A 161 0.38 6.97 17.71
CA LYS A 161 -0.17 6.97 19.06
C LYS A 161 -0.30 5.56 19.61
N GLY A 162 -0.07 5.42 20.91
CA GLY A 162 -0.19 4.14 21.60
C GLY A 162 0.35 4.17 23.02
N LYS A 163 -0.02 3.17 23.82
CA LYS A 163 0.38 3.05 25.23
C LYS A 163 1.90 2.98 25.40
N THR A 164 2.61 2.31 24.48
CA THR A 164 4.09 2.23 24.46
C THR A 164 4.77 3.59 24.51
N TRP A 165 4.15 4.61 23.89
CA TRP A 165 4.72 5.95 23.76
C TRP A 165 4.11 6.96 24.74
N GLY A 166 3.28 6.52 25.69
CA GLY A 166 2.52 7.44 26.55
C GLY A 166 1.57 8.33 25.75
N GLY A 167 1.09 7.85 24.61
CA GLY A 167 0.12 8.53 23.76
C GLY A 167 0.67 9.10 22.44
N SER A 168 1.94 9.51 22.33
CA SER A 168 2.50 10.06 21.08
C SER A 168 3.98 9.73 20.94
N LEU A 169 4.35 9.08 19.83
CA LEU A 169 5.74 8.78 19.50
C LEU A 169 6.54 10.06 19.32
N GLN A 170 5.99 11.07 18.64
CA GLN A 170 6.70 12.34 18.46
C GLN A 170 7.05 13.00 19.79
N LYS A 171 6.10 13.11 20.72
CA LYS A 171 6.37 13.67 22.07
C LYS A 171 7.34 12.80 22.85
N TRP A 172 7.18 11.48 22.77
CA TRP A 172 8.07 10.52 23.41
C TRP A 172 9.52 10.67 22.95
N LEU A 173 9.73 10.90 21.64
CA LEU A 173 11.03 11.17 21.04
C LEU A 173 11.58 12.53 21.46
N ILE A 174 10.80 13.61 21.37
CA ILE A 174 11.23 14.96 21.79
C ILE A 174 11.67 14.98 23.25
N ASN A 175 10.95 14.26 24.12
CA ASN A 175 11.29 14.16 25.54
C ASN A 175 12.49 13.26 25.81
N ARG A 176 13.03 12.53 24.82
CA ARG A 176 14.15 11.59 24.97
C ARG A 176 15.35 11.92 24.08
N SER A 177 15.16 12.74 23.05
CA SER A 177 16.25 13.23 22.24
C SER A 177 16.91 14.41 22.93
N ALA A 178 18.24 14.37 22.96
CA ALA A 178 18.98 15.54 23.37
C ALA A 178 18.69 16.67 22.37
N SER A 179 18.19 17.80 22.89
CA SER A 179 17.88 18.95 22.05
C SER A 179 19.15 19.73 21.79
N LEU A 180 19.63 19.69 20.55
CA LEU A 180 20.74 20.51 20.06
C LEU A 180 20.20 21.71 19.30
N LEU A 181 20.28 22.89 19.90
CA LEU A 181 20.04 24.17 19.25
C LEU A 181 21.40 24.80 18.92
N LYS A 182 21.65 25.08 17.65
CA LYS A 182 22.89 25.71 17.18
C LYS A 182 22.55 26.82 16.19
N GLY A 183 23.24 27.94 16.31
CA GLY A 183 23.27 28.99 15.29
C GLY A 183 24.62 29.68 15.24
N ASP A 184 24.70 30.80 14.52
CA ASP A 184 25.94 31.57 14.41
C ASP A 184 26.28 32.21 15.75
N GLY A 185 27.24 31.62 16.46
CA GLY A 185 27.76 32.12 17.73
C GLY A 185 27.05 31.62 18.98
N TYR A 186 26.18 30.61 18.89
CA TYR A 186 25.61 29.95 20.07
C TYR A 186 25.40 28.43 19.90
N LEU A 187 25.41 27.74 21.04
CA LEU A 187 25.16 26.32 21.20
C LEU A 187 24.32 26.11 22.48
N ILE A 188 23.28 25.28 22.40
CA ILE A 188 22.59 24.74 23.57
C ILE A 188 22.33 23.25 23.30
N TRP A 189 22.78 22.42 24.21
CA TRP A 189 22.51 21.00 24.25
C TRP A 189 21.87 20.66 25.59
N LYS A 190 20.76 19.94 25.57
CA LYS A 190 20.06 19.49 26.79
C LYS A 190 19.88 18.00 26.76
N ASP A 191 20.41 17.30 27.75
CA ASP A 191 20.17 15.87 27.96
C ASP A 191 18.84 15.68 28.71
N PRO A 192 17.85 14.98 28.14
CA PRO A 192 16.56 14.79 28.79
C PRO A 192 16.62 13.85 29.99
N VAL A 193 17.65 13.00 30.10
CA VAL A 193 17.74 11.97 31.16
C VAL A 193 18.45 12.49 32.39
N SER A 194 19.68 13.02 32.24
CA SER A 194 20.45 13.59 33.36
C SER A 194 20.07 15.03 33.68
N HIS A 195 19.25 15.67 32.83
CA HIS A 195 18.95 17.10 32.86
C HIS A 195 20.18 18.00 32.69
N LEU A 196 21.32 17.44 32.27
CA LEU A 196 22.52 18.20 31.97
C LEU A 196 22.27 19.14 30.78
N ILE A 197 22.59 20.41 30.98
CA ILE A 197 22.56 21.46 29.99
C ILE A 197 24.01 21.85 29.72
N ILE A 198 24.40 21.84 28.45
CA ILE A 198 25.65 22.40 27.95
C ILE A 198 25.28 23.54 27.01
N GLN A 199 25.78 24.73 27.29
CA GLN A 199 25.52 25.89 26.43
C GLN A 199 26.80 26.69 26.22
N GLY A 200 26.94 27.31 25.07
CA GLY A 200 28.13 28.07 24.74
C GLY A 200 27.84 29.14 23.74
N GLY A 201 28.76 30.08 23.62
CA GLY A 201 28.63 31.16 22.68
C GLY A 201 29.91 31.95 22.48
N HIS A 202 29.80 33.01 21.71
CA HIS A 202 30.88 33.96 21.46
C HIS A 202 30.53 35.34 22.02
N ARG A 203 31.51 36.03 22.59
CA ARG A 203 31.36 37.40 23.08
C ARG A 203 32.58 38.24 22.77
N SER A 204 32.36 39.50 22.42
CA SER A 204 33.42 40.52 22.35
C SER A 204 33.51 41.28 23.67
N GLY A 205 34.72 41.36 24.23
CA GLY A 205 35.04 42.06 25.47
C GLY A 205 34.63 41.35 26.77
N ALA A 206 35.10 41.92 27.88
CA ALA A 206 34.78 41.53 29.26
C ALA A 206 33.37 41.99 29.69
N GLY A 207 32.90 41.46 30.82
CA GLY A 207 31.67 41.88 31.49
C GLY A 207 30.72 40.72 31.80
N ASP A 208 29.49 41.06 32.15
CA ASP A 208 28.43 40.09 32.44
C ASP A 208 27.96 39.40 31.15
N ILE A 209 27.99 38.07 31.17
CA ILE A 209 27.53 37.23 30.06
C ILE A 209 26.34 36.42 30.55
N GLY A 210 25.17 36.70 29.98
CA GLY A 210 23.96 35.93 30.21
C GLY A 210 24.02 34.60 29.48
N PHE A 211 23.61 33.53 30.16
CA PHE A 211 23.37 32.25 29.53
C PHE A 211 22.18 32.33 28.57
N HIS A 212 22.21 31.52 27.50
CA HIS A 212 21.10 31.46 26.54
C HIS A 212 19.84 30.83 27.14
N THR A 213 20.02 29.99 28.16
CA THR A 213 18.94 29.41 28.95
C THR A 213 19.37 29.34 30.41
N THR A 214 18.46 29.64 31.33
CA THR A 214 18.73 29.50 32.76
C THR A 214 19.00 28.04 33.11
N PHE A 215 20.04 27.78 33.90
CA PHE A 215 20.22 26.49 34.56
C PHE A 215 19.17 26.34 35.67
N PRO A 216 18.27 25.37 35.61
CA PRO A 216 17.19 25.23 36.60
C PRO A 216 17.66 25.19 38.07
N SER A 217 18.81 24.58 38.34
CA SER A 217 19.37 24.46 39.69
C SER A 217 20.70 25.19 39.86
N LYS A 218 21.72 24.86 39.05
CA LYS A 218 23.09 25.37 39.24
C LYS A 218 23.93 25.29 37.96
N CYS A 219 24.76 26.31 37.73
CA CYS A 219 25.90 26.20 36.83
C CYS A 219 27.09 25.56 37.55
N LEU A 220 27.57 24.44 37.01
CA LEU A 220 28.67 23.65 37.59
C LEU A 220 30.04 24.15 37.13
N ASN A 221 30.14 24.58 35.88
CA ASN A 221 31.40 24.96 35.27
C ASN A 221 31.19 25.98 34.15
N VAL A 222 32.13 26.91 34.03
CA VAL A 222 32.27 27.81 32.88
C VAL A 222 33.72 27.74 32.39
N LEU A 223 33.88 27.40 31.12
CA LEU A 223 35.15 27.40 30.40
C LEU A 223 35.16 28.58 29.43
N ILE A 224 36.29 29.26 29.36
CA ILE A 224 36.50 30.37 28.43
C ILE A 224 37.74 30.09 27.58
N THR A 225 37.67 30.48 26.31
CA THR A 225 38.79 30.39 25.37
C THR A 225 38.87 31.70 24.61
N GLN A 226 40.01 32.38 24.68
CA GLN A 226 40.22 33.62 23.93
C GLN A 226 40.19 33.36 22.42
N SER A 227 39.48 34.21 21.69
CA SER A 227 39.28 34.12 20.24
C SER A 227 39.67 35.43 19.58
N GLY A 228 40.96 35.74 19.48
CA GLY A 228 41.43 37.01 18.93
C GLY A 228 42.93 37.24 19.07
N LYS A 229 43.36 38.51 19.00
CA LYS A 229 44.78 38.91 19.12
C LYS A 229 45.36 38.45 20.46
N ILE A 230 46.61 37.97 20.44
CA ILE A 230 47.34 37.39 21.59
C ILE A 230 48.49 38.32 22.05
N GLY A 231 48.90 38.21 23.31
CA GLY A 231 50.17 38.76 23.81
C GLY A 231 50.18 40.24 24.22
N GLN A 232 49.01 40.88 24.38
CA GLN A 232 48.92 42.30 24.76
C GLN A 232 48.42 42.53 26.20
N SER A 233 47.84 41.51 26.84
CA SER A 233 47.43 41.58 28.24
C SER A 233 48.58 41.20 29.16
N LYS A 234 48.63 41.85 30.33
CA LYS A 234 49.53 41.49 31.44
C LYS A 234 48.85 40.60 32.48
N ASP A 235 47.54 40.42 32.35
CA ASP A 235 46.68 39.72 33.30
C ASP A 235 46.01 38.53 32.60
N ASN A 236 45.78 37.44 33.34
CA ASN A 236 45.04 36.30 32.83
C ASN A 236 43.54 36.58 32.87
N SER A 237 42.82 36.21 31.81
CA SER A 237 41.35 36.22 31.83
C SER A 237 40.81 35.15 32.78
N PHE A 238 39.76 35.47 33.52
CA PHE A 238 39.11 34.52 34.42
C PHE A 238 37.60 34.79 34.55
N VAL A 239 36.88 33.83 35.11
CA VAL A 239 35.44 33.92 35.35
C VAL A 239 35.17 33.98 36.85
N ASP A 240 34.23 34.84 37.26
CA ASP A 240 33.66 34.84 38.61
C ASP A 240 32.14 35.08 38.57
N ASN A 241 31.53 35.21 39.76
CA ASN A 241 30.10 35.51 39.93
C ASN A 241 29.15 34.60 39.12
N VAL A 242 29.47 33.31 39.08
CA VAL A 242 28.70 32.30 38.35
C VAL A 242 27.38 32.04 39.08
N SER A 243 26.27 32.28 38.40
CA SER A 243 24.89 32.06 38.87
C SER A 243 24.17 31.05 37.96
N THR A 244 22.85 30.91 38.11
CA THR A 244 22.03 30.12 37.18
C THR A 244 21.72 30.83 35.87
N GLN A 245 21.93 32.15 35.80
CA GLN A 245 21.50 32.99 34.67
C GLN A 245 22.67 33.65 33.94
N LYS A 246 23.80 33.85 34.60
CA LYS A 246 24.96 34.57 34.07
C LYS A 246 26.24 34.23 34.81
N PHE A 247 27.35 34.64 34.22
CA PHE A 247 28.67 34.76 34.85
C PHE A 247 29.31 36.08 34.46
N THR A 248 30.38 36.48 35.16
CA THR A 248 31.16 37.67 34.83
C THR A 248 32.52 37.24 34.28
N LEU A 249 32.86 37.73 33.10
CA LEU A 249 34.16 37.51 32.45
C LEU A 249 35.06 38.71 32.69
N HIS A 250 36.23 38.45 33.27
CA HIS A 250 37.31 39.44 33.41
C HIS A 250 38.37 39.19 32.35
N ALA A 251 38.76 40.24 31.64
CA ALA A 251 39.77 40.19 30.59
C ALA A 251 40.58 41.48 30.58
N GLY A 252 41.87 41.37 30.29
CA GLY A 252 42.80 42.50 30.26
C GLY A 252 42.75 43.30 28.96
N LYS A 253 43.48 44.41 28.92
CA LYS A 253 43.61 45.22 27.70
C LYS A 253 44.27 44.38 26.59
N GLY A 254 43.60 44.29 25.44
CA GLY A 254 44.11 43.55 24.28
C GLY A 254 43.54 42.14 24.12
N GLU A 255 42.54 41.75 24.91
CA GLU A 255 41.79 40.49 24.78
C GLU A 255 40.38 40.78 24.24
N PRO A 256 40.21 40.87 22.91
CA PRO A 256 39.02 41.49 22.32
C PRO A 256 37.78 40.59 22.31
N SER A 257 37.94 39.27 22.43
CA SER A 257 36.86 38.31 22.20
C SER A 257 37.15 36.92 22.78
N PHE A 258 36.08 36.22 23.15
CA PHE A 258 36.10 34.93 23.82
C PHE A 258 34.98 34.02 23.31
N TYR A 259 35.31 32.75 23.15
CA TYR A 259 34.33 31.67 23.21
C TYR A 259 34.13 31.26 24.67
N TRP A 260 32.91 30.88 25.02
CA TRP A 260 32.61 30.34 26.33
C TRP A 260 31.73 29.09 26.21
N LEU A 261 31.87 28.20 27.18
CA LEU A 261 31.08 26.99 27.34
C LEU A 261 30.73 26.84 28.81
N ALA A 262 29.46 26.65 29.12
CA ALA A 262 28.95 26.47 30.47
C ALA A 262 28.16 25.17 30.57
N MET A 263 28.29 24.51 31.71
CA MET A 263 27.62 23.24 32.00
C MET A 263 26.89 23.34 33.33
N GLY A 264 25.69 22.77 33.41
CA GLY A 264 24.86 22.82 34.60
C GLY A 264 23.55 22.08 34.41
N TYR A 265 22.65 22.15 35.39
CA TYR A 265 21.32 21.54 35.36
C TYR A 265 20.35 22.33 36.21
#